data_AF-A0ABC8T340-F1
#
_entry.id   AF-A0ABC8T340-F1
#
_cell.length_a   1.000
_cell.length_b   1.000
_cell.length_c   1.000
_cell.angle_alpha   90.00
_cell.angle_beta   90.00
_cell.angle_gamma   90.00
#
_symmetry.space_group_name_H-M   'P 1'
#
loop_
_entity.id
_entity.type
_entity.pdbx_description
1 polymer ?
#
loop_
_entity_poly.entity_id
_entity_poly.type
_entity_poly.pdbx_seq_one_letter_code
_entity_poly.pdbx_strand_id
1 'polypeptide(L)'
;MTSEHFASFLVFIFIHVVAFAYYIKGLLSPKMFKVAVTLVASVGMVLCCAVVAVLIAMVASSPTKGWSGRSLSLLDPTYASKYIPIIASVSEHQPPTWPSYFMDINVLAFLVPAGITACFLPLSDASSFVILYIVTSVYFSGVMVRLMLVLAPAACILSGIALSEAFDVFTGSIKFQLPGISRNSQIDVRDTSSAGVVTQDDGVKTDKNEESLKERPSKKNKKKERENAEKALIKPLLEKRLLVLPLEASVISLLLLVLLGAFYVVHCVWAAAEAYSAPSIVLTSHTNNGLHVFDDFREAYAWLSHNTEVDDKVASWWDYGYQTTAMANRTVIVDNNTWNNTHIATVGTAMSSPEKAAWEIFHSLDVKYVLVVFGGLVGYPSDDINKFLWMVRIGGGVFPHIKEPDYLRDGQYRIDSQATPTMLNCLMYKLCYYRFVETDGQGFDRVRKTEIGKKHFKLTHFEEVFTTHHWMVRLYKLKPPKNRIRGKTKKSKTVCVINKASSTTSSKGSGKRNPWQ
;
A
#
# COMPACT_ATOMS: atom_id res chain seq x y z
N MET A 1 15.59 -21.60 6.07
CA MET A 1 15.43 -20.67 4.93
C MET A 1 13.95 -20.37 4.79
N THR A 2 13.58 -19.16 4.37
CA THR A 2 12.21 -18.83 3.93
C THR A 2 11.93 -19.47 2.56
N SER A 3 10.68 -19.85 2.29
CA SER A 3 10.31 -20.42 0.98
C SER A 3 10.51 -19.44 -0.19
N GLU A 4 10.38 -18.15 0.12
CA GLU A 4 10.56 -16.98 -0.75
C GLU A 4 11.89 -16.99 -1.52
N HIS A 5 12.94 -17.63 -0.99
CA HIS A 5 14.27 -17.70 -1.64
C HIS A 5 14.56 -19.02 -2.37
N PHE A 6 13.67 -20.02 -2.35
CA PHE A 6 13.95 -21.29 -3.04
C PHE A 6 14.00 -21.14 -4.57
N ALA A 7 13.28 -20.17 -5.15
CA ALA A 7 13.28 -19.94 -6.59
C ALA A 7 14.67 -19.56 -7.13
N SER A 8 15.38 -18.64 -6.47
CA SER A 8 16.73 -18.24 -6.88
C SER A 8 17.75 -19.37 -6.70
N PHE A 9 17.62 -20.18 -5.64
CA PHE A 9 18.48 -21.34 -5.42
C PHE A 9 18.27 -22.45 -6.47
N LEU A 10 17.03 -22.71 -6.87
CA LEU A 10 16.71 -23.65 -7.95
C LEU A 10 17.26 -23.17 -9.31
N VAL A 11 17.09 -21.88 -9.63
CA VAL A 11 17.66 -21.28 -10.85
C VAL A 11 19.20 -21.32 -10.82
N PHE A 12 19.83 -21.05 -9.67
CA PHE A 12 21.28 -21.15 -9.51
C PHE A 12 21.80 -22.57 -9.77
N ILE A 13 21.16 -23.60 -9.21
CA ILE A 13 21.50 -25.01 -9.50
C ILE A 13 21.31 -25.32 -10.99
N PHE A 14 20.18 -24.91 -11.57
CA PHE A 14 19.88 -25.15 -12.98
C PHE A 14 20.94 -24.53 -13.91
N ILE A 15 21.37 -23.29 -13.64
CA ILE A 15 22.44 -22.62 -14.38
C ILE A 15 23.75 -23.40 -14.28
N HIS A 16 24.12 -23.95 -13.11
CA HIS A 16 25.33 -24.74 -12.97
C HIS A 16 25.28 -26.06 -13.76
N VAL A 17 24.14 -26.76 -13.74
CA VAL A 17 23.93 -27.99 -14.53
C VAL A 17 24.01 -27.70 -16.04
N VAL A 18 23.38 -26.60 -16.49
CA VAL A 18 23.42 -26.17 -17.89
C VAL A 18 24.84 -25.76 -18.30
N ALA A 19 25.54 -24.96 -17.51
CA ALA A 19 26.92 -24.55 -17.77
C ALA A 19 27.87 -25.76 -17.87
N PHE A 20 27.72 -26.75 -16.98
CA PHE A 20 28.49 -28.00 -17.02
C PHE A 20 28.19 -28.82 -18.29
N ALA A 21 26.93 -28.89 -18.73
CA ALA A 21 26.57 -29.54 -19.99
C ALA A 21 27.15 -28.82 -21.22
N TYR A 22 27.22 -27.49 -21.21
CA TYR A 22 27.91 -26.71 -22.26
C TYR A 22 29.44 -26.87 -22.21
N TYR A 23 30.05 -27.03 -21.03
CA TYR A 23 31.48 -27.34 -20.91
C TYR A 23 31.82 -28.71 -21.52
N ILE A 24 31.03 -29.75 -21.20
CA ILE A 24 31.14 -31.09 -21.82
C ILE A 24 30.95 -31.03 -23.35
N LYS A 25 30.11 -30.11 -23.85
CA LYS A 25 29.93 -29.87 -25.30
C LYS A 25 31.20 -29.39 -26.01
N GLY A 26 32.07 -28.65 -25.32
CA GLY A 26 33.35 -28.21 -25.88
C GLY A 26 34.40 -29.32 -25.99
N LEU A 27 34.24 -30.41 -25.23
CA LEU A 27 35.24 -31.47 -25.09
C LEU A 27 34.92 -32.75 -25.88
N LEU A 28 33.65 -33.04 -26.19
CA LEU A 28 33.24 -34.31 -26.78
C LEU A 28 32.85 -34.21 -28.26
N SER A 29 33.32 -35.19 -29.05
CA SER A 29 32.86 -35.43 -30.43
C SER A 29 31.33 -35.56 -30.51
N PRO A 30 30.64 -34.97 -31.51
CA PRO A 30 29.18 -34.79 -31.52
C PRO A 30 28.36 -36.09 -31.40
N LYS A 31 28.91 -37.25 -31.80
CA LYS A 31 28.25 -38.56 -31.57
C LYS A 31 28.28 -38.96 -30.10
N MET A 32 29.44 -38.86 -29.45
CA MET A 32 29.60 -39.16 -28.01
C MET A 32 28.90 -38.12 -27.15
N PHE A 33 28.96 -36.83 -27.53
CA PHE A 33 28.24 -35.75 -26.86
C PHE A 33 26.73 -36.01 -26.81
N LYS A 34 26.11 -36.50 -27.90
CA LYS A 34 24.67 -36.77 -27.93
C LYS A 34 24.29 -37.87 -26.92
N VAL A 35 25.06 -38.95 -26.82
CA VAL A 35 24.85 -40.02 -25.83
C VAL A 35 25.10 -39.51 -24.41
N ALA A 36 26.21 -38.80 -24.19
CA ALA A 36 26.56 -38.24 -22.89
C ALA A 36 25.51 -37.25 -22.37
N VAL A 37 24.98 -36.37 -23.23
CA VAL A 37 23.90 -35.46 -22.85
C VAL A 37 22.60 -36.20 -22.60
N THR A 38 22.20 -37.18 -23.41
CA THR A 38 20.98 -37.95 -23.11
C THR A 38 21.09 -38.69 -21.77
N LEU A 39 22.28 -39.19 -21.40
CA LEU A 39 22.51 -39.84 -20.11
C LEU A 39 22.59 -38.85 -18.94
N VAL A 40 23.36 -37.77 -19.05
CA VAL A 40 23.46 -36.72 -18.02
C VAL A 40 22.14 -35.96 -17.85
N ALA A 41 21.40 -35.70 -18.92
CA ALA A 41 20.10 -35.04 -18.84
C ALA A 41 19.01 -35.95 -18.29
N SER A 42 19.00 -37.26 -18.59
CA SER A 42 18.03 -38.18 -17.98
C SER A 42 18.31 -38.40 -16.49
N VAL A 43 19.56 -38.69 -16.11
CA VAL A 43 19.95 -38.82 -14.69
C VAL A 43 19.75 -37.49 -13.94
N GLY A 44 20.17 -36.37 -14.53
CA GLY A 44 20.01 -35.03 -13.96
C GLY A 44 18.56 -34.58 -13.84
N MET A 45 17.69 -34.94 -14.79
CA MET A 45 16.26 -34.68 -14.71
C MET A 45 15.59 -35.54 -13.64
N VAL A 46 15.94 -36.83 -13.51
CA VAL A 46 15.46 -37.68 -12.42
C VAL A 46 15.92 -37.13 -11.06
N LEU A 47 17.17 -36.71 -10.93
CA LEU A 47 17.70 -36.11 -9.70
C LEU A 47 17.04 -34.76 -9.38
N CYS A 48 16.78 -33.93 -10.40
CA CYS A 48 16.05 -32.67 -10.25
C CYS A 48 14.59 -32.91 -9.81
N CYS A 49 13.88 -33.85 -10.45
CA CYS A 49 12.54 -34.26 -10.04
C CYS A 49 12.50 -34.81 -8.62
N ALA A 50 13.52 -35.57 -8.19
CA ALA A 50 13.64 -36.04 -6.80
C ALA A 50 13.87 -34.89 -5.81
N VAL A 51 14.76 -33.95 -6.11
CA VAL A 51 15.02 -32.76 -5.28
C VAL A 51 13.77 -31.87 -5.20
N VAL A 52 13.06 -31.66 -6.32
CA VAL A 52 11.79 -30.93 -6.37
C VAL A 52 10.70 -31.65 -5.58
N ALA A 53 10.59 -32.98 -5.67
CA ALA A 53 9.63 -33.75 -4.88
C ALA A 53 9.91 -33.66 -3.37
N VAL A 54 11.19 -33.72 -2.96
CA VAL A 54 11.60 -33.54 -1.55
C VAL A 54 11.31 -32.10 -1.06
N LEU A 55 11.57 -31.09 -1.89
CA LEU A 55 11.20 -29.69 -1.59
C LEU A 55 9.68 -29.51 -1.45
N ILE A 56 8.89 -30.09 -2.37
CA ILE A 56 7.42 -30.04 -2.31
C ILE A 56 6.90 -30.75 -1.06
N ALA A 57 7.46 -31.91 -0.70
CA ALA A 57 7.08 -32.63 0.52
C ALA A 57 7.43 -31.82 1.79
N MET A 58 8.62 -31.22 1.85
CA MET A 58 9.03 -30.36 2.96
C MET A 58 8.12 -29.12 3.08
N VAL A 59 7.81 -28.47 1.97
CA VAL A 59 6.88 -27.33 1.90
C VAL A 59 5.46 -27.74 2.33
N ALA A 60 4.95 -28.88 1.86
CA ALA A 60 3.62 -29.39 2.20
C ALA A 60 3.49 -29.80 3.67
N SER A 61 4.59 -30.20 4.33
CA SER A 61 4.61 -30.53 5.76
C SER A 61 4.54 -29.30 6.70
N SER A 62 4.75 -28.08 6.17
CA SER A 62 4.77 -26.85 6.97
C SER A 62 3.38 -26.20 7.04
N PRO A 63 2.86 -25.84 8.24
CA PRO A 63 1.52 -25.24 8.38
C PRO A 63 1.27 -23.96 7.55
N THR A 64 2.30 -23.14 7.31
CA THR A 64 2.25 -21.95 6.45
C THR A 64 2.81 -22.16 5.04
N LYS A 65 3.06 -23.41 4.62
CA LYS A 65 3.84 -23.76 3.42
C LYS A 65 5.26 -23.14 3.38
N GLY A 66 5.80 -22.74 4.55
CA GLY A 66 7.11 -22.09 4.69
C GLY A 66 7.15 -20.60 4.32
N TRP A 67 6.00 -20.02 3.91
CA TRP A 67 5.87 -18.59 3.58
C TRP A 67 5.55 -17.76 4.84
N SER A 68 5.88 -16.46 4.80
CA SER A 68 5.41 -15.51 5.82
C SER A 68 3.93 -15.16 5.61
N GLY A 69 3.22 -14.77 6.68
CA GLY A 69 1.79 -14.42 6.59
C GLY A 69 1.49 -13.22 5.68
N ARG A 70 2.44 -12.28 5.57
CA ARG A 70 2.35 -11.12 4.66
C ARG A 70 2.56 -11.55 3.20
N SER A 71 3.61 -12.31 2.89
CA SER A 71 3.85 -12.78 1.51
C SER A 71 2.78 -13.77 1.02
N LEU A 72 2.27 -14.64 1.89
CA LEU A 72 1.18 -15.56 1.54
C LEU A 72 -0.09 -14.81 1.15
N SER A 73 -0.39 -13.67 1.78
CA SER A 73 -1.53 -12.83 1.41
C SER A 73 -1.42 -12.14 0.04
N LEU A 74 -0.22 -12.11 -0.56
CA LEU A 74 -0.02 -11.63 -1.94
C LEU A 74 -0.24 -12.74 -2.99
N LEU A 75 -0.30 -14.00 -2.57
CA LEU A 75 -0.58 -15.17 -3.41
C LEU A 75 -2.02 -15.67 -3.23
N ASP A 76 -2.57 -15.53 -2.01
CA ASP A 76 -3.97 -15.78 -1.66
C ASP A 76 -4.54 -14.54 -0.94
N PRO A 77 -5.21 -13.63 -1.66
CA PRO A 77 -5.80 -12.43 -1.06
C PRO A 77 -6.93 -12.74 -0.05
N THR A 78 -7.47 -13.97 -0.05
CA THR A 78 -8.51 -14.37 0.92
C THR A 78 -7.92 -14.80 2.28
N TYR A 79 -6.61 -15.09 2.33
CA TYR A 79 -5.95 -15.57 3.53
C TYR A 79 -5.90 -14.51 4.65
N ALA A 80 -5.54 -13.26 4.32
CA ALA A 80 -5.42 -12.19 5.31
C ALA A 80 -6.76 -11.83 5.95
N SER A 81 -7.81 -11.63 5.14
CA SER A 81 -9.15 -11.24 5.61
C SER A 81 -9.81 -12.31 6.49
N LYS A 82 -9.50 -13.59 6.26
CA LYS A 82 -10.05 -14.71 7.03
C LYS A 82 -9.26 -15.07 8.29
N TYR A 83 -7.92 -14.98 8.27
CA TYR A 83 -7.08 -15.52 9.35
C TYR A 83 -6.19 -14.49 10.07
N ILE A 84 -5.93 -13.31 9.50
CA ILE A 84 -5.08 -12.29 10.12
C ILE A 84 -5.73 -10.89 9.99
N PRO A 85 -6.74 -10.56 10.82
CA PRO A 85 -7.48 -9.29 10.73
C PRO A 85 -6.61 -8.04 10.80
N ILE A 86 -5.44 -8.09 11.45
CA ILE A 86 -4.48 -6.97 11.50
C ILE A 86 -4.01 -6.59 10.09
N ILE A 87 -3.62 -7.56 9.26
CA ILE A 87 -3.17 -7.30 7.88
C ILE A 87 -4.32 -6.73 7.03
N ALA A 88 -5.52 -7.30 7.18
CA ALA A 88 -6.71 -6.85 6.45
C ALA A 88 -7.25 -5.48 6.92
N SER A 89 -6.89 -5.01 8.12
CA SER A 89 -7.34 -3.73 8.66
C SER A 89 -6.63 -2.51 8.04
N VAL A 90 -5.47 -2.71 7.41
CA VAL A 90 -4.71 -1.66 6.75
C VAL A 90 -5.32 -1.34 5.38
N SER A 91 -5.64 -0.07 5.12
CA SER A 91 -6.24 0.38 3.85
C SER A 91 -5.35 0.09 2.63
N GLU A 92 -4.03 0.23 2.76
CA GLU A 92 -3.05 -0.07 1.71
C GLU A 92 -3.02 -1.53 1.25
N HIS A 93 -3.54 -2.45 2.08
CA HIS A 93 -3.61 -3.89 1.81
C HIS A 93 -4.88 -4.30 1.03
N GLN A 94 -5.78 -3.36 0.72
CA GLN A 94 -6.95 -3.62 -0.12
C GLN A 94 -6.55 -3.70 -1.61
N PRO A 95 -7.33 -4.38 -2.46
CA PRO A 95 -7.12 -4.37 -3.91
C PRO A 95 -7.54 -3.00 -4.51
N PRO A 96 -6.78 -2.43 -5.46
CA PRO A 96 -7.15 -1.20 -6.14
C PRO A 96 -8.35 -1.40 -7.08
N THR A 97 -9.05 -0.30 -7.34
CA THR A 97 -10.12 -0.26 -8.35
C THR A 97 -9.60 0.37 -9.65
N TRP A 98 -10.29 0.17 -10.78
CA TRP A 98 -9.85 0.72 -12.07
C TRP A 98 -9.67 2.26 -12.09
N PRO A 99 -10.44 3.09 -11.34
CA PRO A 99 -10.17 4.52 -11.26
C PRO A 99 -8.85 4.86 -10.57
N SER A 100 -8.36 4.02 -9.65
CA SER A 100 -7.03 4.19 -9.03
C SER A 100 -5.93 4.10 -10.07
N TYR A 101 -5.95 3.07 -10.92
CA TYR A 101 -5.02 2.95 -12.06
C TYR A 101 -5.11 4.16 -12.99
N PHE A 102 -6.32 4.63 -13.32
CA PHE A 102 -6.46 5.79 -14.18
C PHE A 102 -5.96 7.09 -13.52
N MET A 103 -6.13 7.25 -12.21
CA MET A 103 -5.59 8.38 -11.44
C MET A 103 -4.06 8.36 -11.40
N ASP A 104 -3.46 7.19 -11.17
CA ASP A 104 -2.01 7.06 -10.95
C ASP A 104 -1.19 7.10 -12.25
N ILE A 105 -1.65 6.43 -13.31
CA ILE A 105 -0.88 6.30 -14.56
C ILE A 105 -1.56 6.92 -15.79
N ASN A 106 -2.86 7.27 -15.73
CA ASN A 106 -3.63 7.95 -16.79
C ASN A 106 -3.27 7.47 -18.22
N VAL A 107 -2.58 8.30 -19.01
CA VAL A 107 -2.23 8.05 -20.41
C VAL A 107 -1.40 6.77 -20.58
N LEU A 108 -0.51 6.46 -19.63
CA LEU A 108 0.37 5.29 -19.69
C LEU A 108 -0.43 3.97 -19.66
N ALA A 109 -1.64 3.96 -19.07
CA ALA A 109 -2.50 2.78 -19.07
C ALA A 109 -2.85 2.29 -20.49
N PHE A 110 -2.94 3.21 -21.46
CA PHE A 110 -3.19 2.90 -22.87
C PHE A 110 -1.90 2.65 -23.68
N LEU A 111 -0.76 3.20 -23.24
CA LEU A 111 0.53 3.02 -23.90
C LEU A 111 1.25 1.72 -23.49
N VAL A 112 1.05 1.22 -22.28
CA VAL A 112 1.67 -0.04 -21.80
C VAL A 112 1.38 -1.24 -22.72
N PRO A 113 0.13 -1.49 -23.18
CA PRO A 113 -0.13 -2.56 -24.15
C PRO A 113 0.65 -2.41 -25.47
N ALA A 114 0.82 -1.19 -25.97
CA ALA A 114 1.62 -0.91 -27.17
C ALA A 114 3.13 -1.09 -26.93
N GLY A 115 3.61 -0.75 -25.73
CA GLY A 115 4.99 -1.03 -25.32
C GLY A 115 5.29 -2.53 -25.22
N ILE A 116 4.31 -3.31 -24.74
CA ILE A 116 4.40 -4.77 -24.69
C ILE A 116 4.48 -5.35 -26.10
N THR A 117 3.64 -4.91 -27.05
CA THR A 117 3.72 -5.40 -28.44
C THR A 117 5.04 -4.99 -29.12
N ALA A 118 5.52 -3.76 -28.90
CA ALA A 118 6.84 -3.33 -29.38
C ALA A 118 7.98 -4.24 -28.85
N CYS A 119 7.94 -4.61 -27.56
CA CYS A 119 8.94 -5.51 -26.96
C CYS A 119 8.93 -6.95 -27.53
N PHE A 120 7.88 -7.37 -28.25
CA PHE A 120 7.88 -8.63 -28.99
C PHE A 120 8.48 -8.51 -30.41
N LEU A 121 8.67 -7.29 -30.92
CA LEU A 121 9.18 -6.99 -32.27
C LEU A 121 10.42 -6.05 -32.19
N PRO A 122 11.61 -6.52 -31.74
CA PRO A 122 12.02 -7.91 -31.60
C PRO A 122 12.20 -8.40 -30.14
N LEU A 123 12.00 -9.70 -29.96
CA LEU A 123 12.41 -10.42 -28.75
C LEU A 123 13.94 -10.42 -28.58
N SER A 124 14.42 -9.59 -27.66
CA SER A 124 15.78 -9.66 -27.09
C SER A 124 15.73 -10.19 -25.66
N ASP A 125 16.87 -10.62 -25.11
CA ASP A 125 16.98 -11.06 -23.72
C ASP A 125 16.48 -9.97 -22.74
N ALA A 126 16.83 -8.70 -23.02
CA ALA A 126 16.36 -7.55 -22.25
C ALA A 126 14.84 -7.32 -22.40
N SER A 127 14.30 -7.45 -23.63
CA SER A 127 12.85 -7.38 -23.87
C SER A 127 12.10 -8.44 -23.05
N SER A 128 12.63 -9.66 -22.98
CA SER A 128 12.02 -10.76 -22.22
C SER A 128 11.95 -10.48 -20.71
N PHE A 129 12.98 -9.83 -20.15
CA PHE A 129 12.99 -9.41 -18.75
C PHE A 129 11.94 -8.33 -18.48
N VAL A 130 11.83 -7.31 -19.34
CA VAL A 130 10.83 -6.23 -19.18
C VAL A 130 9.40 -6.78 -19.30
N ILE A 131 9.15 -7.71 -20.22
CA ILE A 131 7.85 -8.40 -20.36
C ILE A 131 7.51 -9.22 -19.10
N LEU A 132 8.47 -9.98 -18.54
CA LEU A 132 8.25 -10.73 -17.30
C LEU A 132 8.01 -9.79 -16.11
N TYR A 133 8.74 -8.66 -16.05
CA TYR A 133 8.59 -7.66 -15.00
C TYR A 133 7.20 -7.01 -15.03
N ILE A 134 6.71 -6.52 -16.18
CA ILE A 134 5.38 -5.89 -16.25
C ILE A 134 4.26 -6.86 -15.92
N VAL A 135 4.29 -8.10 -16.43
CA VAL A 135 3.25 -9.10 -16.15
C VAL A 135 3.20 -9.43 -14.65
N THR A 136 4.37 -9.55 -14.01
CA THR A 136 4.49 -9.80 -12.57
C THR A 136 4.00 -8.60 -11.74
N SER A 137 4.40 -7.38 -12.11
CA SER A 137 3.99 -6.16 -11.39
C SER A 137 2.51 -5.85 -11.53
N VAL A 138 1.90 -6.06 -12.71
CA VAL A 138 0.45 -5.88 -12.93
C VAL A 138 -0.38 -6.85 -12.09
N TYR A 139 0.07 -8.10 -11.94
CA TYR A 139 -0.59 -9.05 -11.04
C TYR A 139 -0.54 -8.56 -9.58
N PHE A 140 0.65 -8.19 -9.09
CA PHE A 140 0.81 -7.79 -7.69
C PHE A 140 0.16 -6.44 -7.36
N SER A 141 0.17 -5.46 -8.27
CA SER A 141 -0.63 -4.24 -8.10
C SER A 141 -2.13 -4.57 -8.10
N GLY A 142 -2.58 -5.56 -8.88
CA GLY A 142 -3.96 -6.04 -8.87
C GLY A 142 -4.42 -6.61 -7.52
N VAL A 143 -3.50 -7.13 -6.72
CA VAL A 143 -3.77 -7.68 -5.38
C VAL A 143 -3.76 -6.60 -4.29
N MET A 144 -2.88 -5.60 -4.38
CA MET A 144 -2.61 -4.66 -3.28
C MET A 144 -2.29 -3.25 -3.79
N VAL A 145 -3.03 -2.22 -3.34
CA VAL A 145 -2.85 -0.80 -3.74
C VAL A 145 -1.39 -0.36 -3.64
N ARG A 146 -0.71 -0.67 -2.52
CA ARG A 146 0.69 -0.27 -2.29
C ARG A 146 1.66 -0.75 -3.38
N LEU A 147 1.36 -1.85 -4.07
CA LEU A 147 2.23 -2.45 -5.09
C LEU A 147 2.08 -1.77 -6.46
N MET A 148 1.16 -0.80 -6.61
CA MET A 148 1.15 0.16 -7.72
C MET A 148 2.50 0.89 -7.88
N LEU A 149 3.20 1.15 -6.76
CA LEU A 149 4.53 1.75 -6.76
C LEU A 149 5.59 0.89 -7.50
N VAL A 150 5.40 -0.43 -7.56
CA VAL A 150 6.26 -1.38 -8.29
C VAL A 150 5.82 -1.51 -9.76
N LEU A 151 4.55 -1.24 -10.06
CA LEU A 151 4.06 -1.14 -11.44
C LEU A 151 4.59 0.12 -12.15
N ALA A 152 4.61 1.27 -11.48
CA ALA A 152 4.90 2.55 -12.12
C ALA A 152 6.21 2.58 -12.93
N PRO A 153 7.37 2.09 -12.43
CA PRO A 153 8.61 2.04 -13.24
C PRO A 153 8.48 1.17 -14.49
N ALA A 154 7.81 0.02 -14.39
CA ALA A 154 7.58 -0.88 -15.53
C ALA A 154 6.66 -0.21 -16.59
N ALA A 155 5.61 0.47 -16.12
CA ALA A 155 4.67 1.19 -16.97
C ALA A 155 5.34 2.36 -17.71
N CYS A 156 6.19 3.12 -17.02
CA CYS A 156 6.98 4.21 -17.61
C CYS A 156 7.96 3.71 -18.69
N ILE A 157 8.68 2.62 -18.45
CA ILE A 157 9.63 2.04 -19.43
C ILE A 157 8.89 1.62 -20.71
N LEU A 158 7.80 0.84 -20.57
CA LEU A 158 7.06 0.33 -21.73
C LEU A 158 6.35 1.44 -22.50
N SER A 159 5.78 2.41 -21.80
CA SER A 159 5.17 3.59 -22.44
C SER A 159 6.22 4.44 -23.14
N GLY A 160 7.43 4.58 -22.57
CA GLY A 160 8.56 5.24 -23.20
C GLY A 160 9.01 4.57 -24.49
N ILE A 161 9.08 3.24 -24.53
CA ILE A 161 9.37 2.46 -25.74
C ILE A 161 8.28 2.69 -26.80
N ALA A 162 7.00 2.59 -26.42
CA ALA A 162 5.87 2.83 -27.34
C ALA A 162 5.88 4.24 -27.95
N LEU A 163 6.21 5.25 -27.13
CA LEU A 163 6.34 6.63 -27.58
C LEU A 163 7.56 6.82 -28.49
N SER A 164 8.72 6.24 -28.15
CA SER A 164 9.93 6.35 -28.97
C SER A 164 9.73 5.79 -30.37
N GLU A 165 9.20 4.56 -30.49
CA GLU A 165 8.86 3.95 -31.77
C GLU A 165 7.89 4.83 -32.57
N ALA A 166 6.83 5.36 -31.94
CA ALA A 166 5.90 6.28 -32.60
C ALA A 166 6.59 7.56 -33.11
N PHE A 167 7.46 8.18 -32.29
CA PHE A 167 8.25 9.36 -32.69
C PHE A 167 9.22 9.04 -33.85
N ASP A 168 9.90 7.90 -33.84
CA ASP A 168 10.81 7.48 -34.89
C ASP A 168 10.08 7.20 -36.22
N VAL A 169 8.87 6.62 -36.18
CA VAL A 169 8.02 6.41 -37.37
C VAL A 169 7.52 7.74 -37.94
N PHE A 170 7.01 8.66 -37.11
CA PHE A 170 6.49 9.95 -37.59
C PHE A 170 7.61 10.85 -38.11
N THR A 171 8.71 11.00 -37.38
CA THR A 171 9.86 11.82 -37.81
C THR A 171 10.58 11.21 -39.02
N GLY A 172 10.67 9.88 -39.09
CA GLY A 172 11.18 9.14 -40.25
C GLY A 172 10.32 9.38 -41.51
N SER A 173 9.00 9.32 -41.38
CA SER A 173 8.06 9.59 -42.49
C SER A 173 8.17 11.03 -43.00
N ILE A 174 8.22 12.02 -42.10
CA ILE A 174 8.42 13.44 -42.44
C ILE A 174 9.77 13.61 -43.17
N LYS A 175 10.86 13.07 -42.61
CA LYS A 175 12.22 13.17 -43.19
C LYS A 175 12.35 12.46 -44.55
N PHE A 176 11.53 11.45 -44.82
CA PHE A 176 11.51 10.74 -46.10
C PHE A 176 10.74 11.50 -47.20
N GLN A 177 9.72 12.29 -46.85
CA GLN A 177 8.92 13.05 -47.83
C GLN A 177 9.41 14.48 -48.07
N LEU A 178 10.09 15.11 -47.10
CA LEU A 178 10.69 16.45 -47.23
C LEU A 178 11.66 16.65 -48.43
N PRO A 179 12.43 15.65 -48.91
CA PRO A 179 13.31 15.79 -50.08
C PRO A 179 12.61 16.20 -51.38
N GLY A 180 11.29 16.04 -51.49
CA GLY A 180 10.51 16.54 -52.63
C GLY A 180 10.47 18.07 -52.71
N ILE A 181 10.45 18.75 -51.56
CA ILE A 181 10.33 20.22 -51.50
C ILE A 181 11.66 20.89 -51.89
N SER A 182 12.79 20.39 -51.38
CA SER A 182 14.11 20.98 -51.67
C SER A 182 14.59 20.77 -53.11
N ARG A 183 13.98 19.86 -53.88
CA ARG A 183 14.43 19.52 -55.25
C ARG A 183 13.67 20.27 -56.36
N ASN A 184 12.43 20.70 -56.11
CA ASN A 184 11.67 21.49 -57.09
C ASN A 184 12.13 22.96 -57.17
N SER A 185 12.81 23.48 -56.14
CA SER A 185 13.29 24.88 -56.09
C SER A 185 14.57 25.19 -56.89
N GLN A 186 15.14 24.21 -57.61
CA GLN A 186 16.42 24.35 -58.34
C GLN A 186 16.34 24.10 -59.85
N ILE A 187 15.16 23.87 -60.42
CA ILE A 187 15.00 23.52 -61.84
C ILE A 187 14.68 24.74 -62.71
N ASP A 188 13.91 25.72 -62.22
CA ASP A 188 13.36 26.82 -63.04
C ASP A 188 14.28 28.08 -63.16
N VAL A 189 15.57 28.00 -62.81
CA VAL A 189 16.46 29.20 -62.74
C VAL A 189 17.86 28.97 -63.34
N ARG A 190 18.00 28.20 -64.43
CA ARG A 190 19.31 28.12 -65.13
C ARG A 190 19.32 28.03 -66.66
N ASP A 191 18.18 28.01 -67.35
CA ASP A 191 18.14 28.04 -68.82
C ASP A 191 18.20 29.48 -69.40
N THR A 192 19.15 30.29 -68.91
CA THR A 192 19.56 31.55 -69.54
C THR A 192 21.05 31.83 -69.29
N SER A 193 21.74 32.43 -70.27
CA SER A 193 23.15 32.86 -70.26
C SER A 193 24.22 31.75 -70.27
N SER A 194 24.52 31.23 -71.46
CA SER A 194 25.76 30.51 -71.78
C SER A 194 26.70 31.41 -72.61
N ALA A 195 27.69 32.05 -71.99
CA ALA A 195 28.70 32.83 -72.70
C ALA A 195 30.04 32.97 -71.92
N GLY A 196 31.10 32.36 -72.44
CA GLY A 196 32.50 32.79 -72.24
C GLY A 196 33.43 31.97 -71.31
N VAL A 197 34.59 31.58 -71.88
CA VAL A 197 35.97 31.81 -71.38
C VAL A 197 36.39 31.28 -69.97
N VAL A 198 37.56 30.65 -69.71
CA VAL A 198 38.57 29.82 -70.44
C VAL A 198 39.66 29.34 -69.42
N THR A 199 40.66 28.51 -69.79
CA THR A 199 41.88 28.07 -69.01
C THR A 199 41.66 27.12 -67.80
N GLN A 200 42.39 26.00 -67.60
CA GLN A 200 43.81 25.74 -67.22
C GLN A 200 44.17 26.13 -65.75
N ASP A 201 45.08 25.51 -64.97
CA ASP A 201 45.90 24.26 -64.97
C ASP A 201 46.58 24.12 -63.56
N ASP A 202 47.35 23.11 -63.09
CA ASP A 202 47.87 21.77 -63.50
C ASP A 202 48.08 20.93 -62.18
N GLY A 203 48.47 19.65 -62.24
CA GLY A 203 49.06 18.95 -61.09
C GLY A 203 49.44 17.47 -61.28
N VAL A 204 50.57 17.17 -61.94
CA VAL A 204 51.02 15.79 -62.27
C VAL A 204 52.03 15.19 -61.27
N LYS A 205 51.97 13.86 -60.97
CA LYS A 205 53.06 12.82 -60.88
C LYS A 205 52.72 11.61 -59.95
N THR A 206 52.78 10.31 -60.35
CA THR A 206 53.92 9.41 -60.76
C THR A 206 54.52 8.66 -59.53
N ASP A 207 54.73 7.32 -59.46
CA ASP A 207 54.61 6.21 -60.45
C ASP A 207 54.68 4.76 -59.82
N LYS A 208 54.61 3.72 -60.69
CA LYS A 208 55.07 2.29 -60.55
C LYS A 208 54.24 1.34 -59.66
N ASN A 209 53.82 0.13 -60.10
CA ASN A 209 54.50 -1.10 -60.60
C ASN A 209 55.05 -1.99 -59.46
N GLU A 210 55.01 -3.33 -59.49
CA GLU A 210 54.85 -4.27 -60.63
C GLU A 210 54.15 -5.62 -60.27
N GLU A 211 54.05 -6.51 -61.25
CA GLU A 211 53.57 -7.92 -61.36
C GLU A 211 53.59 -8.91 -60.16
N SER A 212 53.12 -10.17 -60.27
CA SER A 212 51.93 -10.80 -60.93
C SER A 212 51.87 -12.31 -60.56
N LEU A 213 50.68 -12.93 -60.52
CA LEU A 213 50.36 -14.31 -60.97
C LEU A 213 48.91 -14.73 -60.60
N LYS A 214 48.44 -15.90 -61.07
CA LYS A 214 47.02 -16.27 -61.16
C LYS A 214 46.66 -17.57 -60.44
N GLU A 215 45.59 -17.55 -59.65
CA GLU A 215 44.65 -18.68 -59.52
C GLU A 215 43.18 -18.19 -59.51
N ARG A 216 42.24 -19.05 -59.90
CA ARG A 216 40.79 -18.72 -60.00
C ARG A 216 39.92 -19.63 -59.13
N PRO A 217 39.23 -19.08 -58.13
CA PRO A 217 37.96 -19.64 -57.67
C PRO A 217 36.75 -18.93 -58.32
N SER A 218 35.65 -19.68 -58.50
CA SER A 218 34.47 -19.33 -59.30
C SER A 218 33.86 -17.91 -59.12
N LYS A 219 33.43 -17.30 -60.25
CA LYS A 219 32.54 -16.11 -60.25
C LYS A 219 31.13 -16.36 -59.68
N LYS A 220 30.79 -17.60 -59.27
CA LYS A 220 29.42 -18.00 -58.89
C LYS A 220 29.08 -17.69 -57.43
N ASN A 221 30.03 -17.80 -56.51
CA ASN A 221 29.78 -17.53 -55.08
C ASN A 221 29.67 -16.03 -54.78
N LYS A 222 30.58 -15.19 -55.29
CA LYS A 222 30.53 -13.72 -55.07
C LYS A 222 29.23 -13.06 -55.57
N LYS A 223 28.54 -13.65 -56.57
CA LYS A 223 27.21 -13.16 -56.97
C LYS A 223 26.13 -13.55 -55.95
N LYS A 224 26.18 -14.76 -55.41
CA LYS A 224 25.22 -15.26 -54.40
C LYS A 224 25.38 -14.55 -53.05
N GLU A 225 26.60 -14.17 -52.67
CA GLU A 225 26.87 -13.31 -51.51
C GLU A 225 26.36 -11.88 -51.74
N ARG A 226 26.62 -11.27 -52.91
CA ARG A 226 26.03 -9.96 -53.25
C ARG A 226 24.50 -9.98 -53.26
N GLU A 227 23.87 -10.94 -53.91
CA GLU A 227 22.41 -11.06 -53.94
C GLU A 227 21.81 -11.29 -52.53
N ASN A 228 22.52 -11.97 -51.63
CA ASN A 228 22.09 -12.12 -50.23
C ASN A 228 22.31 -10.84 -49.41
N ALA A 229 23.42 -10.13 -49.62
CA ALA A 229 23.68 -8.83 -48.98
C ALA A 229 22.68 -7.76 -49.46
N GLU A 230 22.38 -7.72 -50.77
CA GLU A 230 21.32 -6.87 -51.32
C GLU A 230 19.97 -7.24 -50.73
N LYS A 231 19.58 -8.51 -50.65
CA LYS A 231 18.31 -8.92 -50.01
C LYS A 231 18.25 -8.58 -48.51
N ALA A 232 19.39 -8.65 -47.80
CA ALA A 232 19.50 -8.24 -46.41
C ALA A 232 19.44 -6.71 -46.23
N LEU A 233 19.89 -5.92 -47.20
CA LEU A 233 19.78 -4.45 -47.21
C LEU A 233 18.41 -3.96 -47.70
N ILE A 234 17.79 -4.69 -48.62
CA ILE A 234 16.47 -4.38 -49.20
C ILE A 234 15.36 -4.66 -48.19
N LYS A 235 15.45 -5.69 -47.33
CA LYS A 235 14.46 -5.95 -46.27
C LYS A 235 14.15 -4.73 -45.38
N PRO A 236 15.12 -4.13 -44.65
CA PRO A 236 14.87 -2.97 -43.81
C PRO A 236 14.51 -1.72 -44.61
N LEU A 237 14.87 -1.64 -45.89
CA LEU A 237 14.47 -0.56 -46.79
C LEU A 237 13.02 -0.72 -47.28
N LEU A 238 12.54 -1.97 -47.40
CA LEU A 238 11.14 -2.30 -47.73
C LEU A 238 10.23 -2.14 -46.51
N GLU A 239 10.66 -2.55 -45.32
CA GLU A 239 9.97 -2.29 -44.05
C GLU A 239 9.84 -0.77 -43.83
N LYS A 240 10.93 -0.01 -44.01
CA LYS A 240 10.90 1.46 -44.01
C LYS A 240 10.08 2.10 -45.15
N ARG A 241 9.67 1.35 -46.18
CA ARG A 241 8.71 1.80 -47.21
C ARG A 241 7.25 1.52 -46.83
N LEU A 242 6.98 0.41 -46.13
CA LEU A 242 5.64 0.04 -45.66
C LEU A 242 5.16 0.91 -44.49
N LEU A 243 6.09 1.51 -43.75
CA LEU A 243 5.82 2.37 -42.59
C LEU A 243 5.67 3.87 -42.91
N VAL A 244 5.75 4.28 -44.19
CA VAL A 244 5.68 5.70 -44.58
C VAL A 244 4.22 6.16 -44.59
N LEU A 245 3.81 6.82 -43.51
CA LEU A 245 2.56 7.56 -43.45
C LEU A 245 2.61 8.80 -44.37
N PRO A 246 1.47 9.28 -44.90
CA PRO A 246 1.45 10.54 -45.65
C PRO A 246 1.86 11.72 -44.73
N LEU A 247 2.48 12.75 -45.32
CA LEU A 247 3.05 13.89 -44.58
C LEU A 247 2.05 14.52 -43.60
N GLU A 248 0.84 14.80 -44.07
CA GLU A 248 -0.24 15.42 -43.28
C GLU A 248 -0.60 14.57 -42.06
N ALA A 249 -0.85 13.27 -42.24
CA ALA A 249 -1.14 12.36 -41.14
C ALA A 249 0.04 12.25 -40.16
N SER A 250 1.29 12.23 -40.67
CA SER A 250 2.50 12.17 -39.83
C SER A 250 2.63 13.41 -38.94
N VAL A 251 2.39 14.60 -39.49
CA VAL A 251 2.43 15.88 -38.75
C VAL A 251 1.27 15.99 -37.76
N ILE A 252 0.06 15.60 -38.16
CA ILE A 252 -1.13 15.59 -37.27
C ILE A 252 -0.93 14.60 -36.12
N SER A 253 -0.44 13.39 -36.38
CA SER A 253 -0.15 12.40 -35.33
C SER A 253 0.95 12.86 -34.38
N LEU A 254 2.01 13.51 -34.88
CA LEU A 254 3.06 14.09 -34.06
C LEU A 254 2.51 15.20 -33.14
N LEU A 255 1.67 16.09 -33.67
CA LEU A 255 1.03 17.17 -32.90
C LEU A 255 0.07 16.60 -31.83
N LEU A 256 -0.71 15.57 -32.18
CA LEU A 256 -1.58 14.88 -31.23
C LEU A 256 -0.78 14.20 -30.11
N LEU A 257 0.38 13.62 -30.42
CA LEU A 257 1.27 12.98 -29.45
C LEU A 257 1.87 13.99 -28.46
N VAL A 258 2.26 15.17 -28.95
CA VAL A 258 2.72 16.29 -28.10
C VAL A 258 1.59 16.81 -27.21
N LEU A 259 0.38 16.97 -27.75
CA LEU A 259 -0.79 17.40 -26.98
C LEU A 259 -1.18 16.39 -25.90
N LEU A 260 -1.10 15.09 -26.20
CA LEU A 260 -1.32 14.00 -25.24
C LEU A 260 -0.26 14.01 -24.12
N GLY A 261 1.01 14.28 -24.46
CA GLY A 261 2.08 14.49 -23.47
C GLY A 261 1.84 15.70 -22.58
N ALA A 262 1.38 16.82 -23.13
CA ALA A 262 1.02 18.01 -22.37
C ALA A 262 -0.16 17.75 -21.41
N PHE A 263 -1.20 17.03 -21.87
CA PHE A 263 -2.32 16.59 -21.03
C PHE A 263 -1.86 15.69 -19.87
N TYR A 264 -0.95 14.75 -20.13
CA TYR A 264 -0.38 13.90 -19.08
C TYR A 264 0.36 14.71 -18.01
N VAL A 265 1.18 15.70 -18.41
CA VAL A 265 1.87 16.60 -17.46
C VAL A 265 0.88 17.40 -16.62
N VAL A 266 -0.17 17.98 -17.23
CA VAL A 266 -1.22 18.72 -16.51
C VAL A 266 -1.94 17.83 -15.49
N HIS A 267 -2.28 16.60 -15.87
CA HIS A 267 -2.87 15.61 -14.95
C HIS A 267 -1.94 15.29 -13.79
N CYS A 268 -0.66 15.01 -14.04
CA CYS A 268 0.30 14.67 -12.97
C CYS A 268 0.50 15.83 -11.99
N VAL A 269 0.56 17.07 -12.47
CA VAL A 269 0.66 18.26 -11.60
C VAL A 269 -0.60 18.43 -10.76
N TRP A 270 -1.78 18.30 -11.36
CA TRP A 270 -3.06 18.37 -10.64
C TRP A 270 -3.22 17.26 -9.60
N ALA A 271 -2.94 16.00 -9.95
CA ALA A 271 -3.01 14.86 -9.05
C ALA A 271 -2.04 14.99 -7.87
N ALA A 272 -0.81 15.48 -8.11
CA ALA A 272 0.16 15.73 -7.05
C ALA A 272 -0.31 16.85 -6.09
N ALA A 273 -0.84 17.96 -6.64
CA ALA A 273 -1.26 19.12 -5.86
C ALA A 273 -2.55 18.90 -5.06
N GLU A 274 -3.59 18.32 -5.66
CA GLU A 274 -4.92 18.24 -5.05
C GLU A 274 -5.18 16.91 -4.31
N ALA A 275 -4.57 15.80 -4.75
CA ALA A 275 -4.85 14.47 -4.17
C ALA A 275 -3.73 13.96 -3.23
N TYR A 276 -2.45 14.21 -3.57
CA TYR A 276 -1.32 13.59 -2.86
C TYR A 276 -0.59 14.48 -1.86
N SER A 277 -0.60 15.82 -1.99
CA SER A 277 0.06 16.74 -1.05
C SER A 277 -0.81 17.17 0.13
N ALA A 278 -1.48 16.21 0.78
CA ALA A 278 -2.31 16.42 1.96
C ALA A 278 -1.62 15.97 3.27
N PRO A 279 -1.30 16.88 4.22
CA PRO A 279 -0.72 16.50 5.51
C PRO A 279 -1.73 15.75 6.40
N SER A 280 -1.28 14.69 7.08
CA SER A 280 -2.15 13.86 7.94
C SER A 280 -2.13 14.22 9.44
N ILE A 281 -1.27 15.16 9.85
CA ILE A 281 -1.13 15.60 11.26
C ILE A 281 -1.82 16.93 11.54
N VAL A 282 -1.76 17.86 10.58
CA VAL A 282 -2.56 19.09 10.55
C VAL A 282 -3.64 18.85 9.52
N LEU A 283 -4.92 18.93 9.89
CA LEU A 283 -6.02 18.74 8.95
C LEU A 283 -6.48 20.08 8.38
N THR A 284 -6.72 20.13 7.07
CA THR A 284 -7.30 21.29 6.39
C THR A 284 -8.76 21.04 6.04
N SER A 285 -9.59 22.07 6.13
CA SER A 285 -10.97 22.05 5.62
C SER A 285 -11.31 23.39 5.00
N HIS A 286 -11.75 23.35 3.74
CA HIS A 286 -12.26 24.54 3.06
C HIS A 286 -13.75 24.68 3.38
N THR A 287 -14.15 25.83 3.91
CA THR A 287 -15.56 26.23 4.05
C THR A 287 -15.81 27.49 3.22
N ASN A 288 -17.07 27.90 3.08
CA ASN A 288 -17.42 29.17 2.44
C ASN A 288 -16.78 30.40 3.12
N ASN A 289 -16.31 30.27 4.37
CA ASN A 289 -15.64 31.33 5.12
C ASN A 289 -14.11 31.30 4.99
N GLY A 290 -13.55 30.32 4.26
CA GLY A 290 -12.12 30.19 4.00
C GLY A 290 -11.52 28.84 4.42
N LEU A 291 -10.18 28.80 4.47
CA LEU A 291 -9.41 27.63 4.93
C LEU A 291 -9.37 27.59 6.46
N HIS A 292 -9.95 26.54 7.04
CA HIS A 292 -9.78 26.21 8.45
C HIS A 292 -8.69 25.14 8.61
N VAL A 293 -7.91 25.29 9.67
CA VAL A 293 -6.73 24.45 9.97
C VAL A 293 -6.91 23.88 11.37
N PHE A 294 -6.98 22.56 11.49
CA PHE A 294 -7.11 21.84 12.75
C PHE A 294 -5.75 21.23 13.14
N ASP A 295 -5.21 21.67 14.27
CA ASP A 295 -3.87 21.27 14.78
C ASP A 295 -3.98 20.49 16.10
N ASP A 296 -5.20 20.02 16.43
CA ASP A 296 -5.58 19.30 17.65
C ASP A 296 -4.64 18.13 18.01
N PHE A 297 -4.10 17.41 17.01
CA PHE A 297 -3.12 16.35 17.26
C PHE A 297 -1.85 16.89 17.91
N ARG A 298 -1.29 18.00 17.39
CA ARG A 298 -0.09 18.64 17.95
C ARG A 298 -0.41 19.35 19.27
N GLU A 299 -1.62 19.88 19.44
CA GLU A 299 -2.12 20.39 20.72
C GLU A 299 -2.08 19.29 21.80
N ALA A 300 -2.68 18.12 21.53
CA ALA A 300 -2.73 17.01 22.47
C ALA A 300 -1.35 16.39 22.76
N TYR A 301 -0.51 16.19 21.74
CA TYR A 301 0.85 15.67 21.93
C TYR A 301 1.74 16.68 22.68
N ALA A 302 1.59 17.99 22.45
CA ALA A 302 2.29 19.02 23.21
C ALA A 302 1.80 19.08 24.66
N TRP A 303 0.50 18.99 24.94
CA TRP A 303 -0.01 18.90 26.30
C TRP A 303 0.59 17.69 27.04
N LEU A 304 0.54 16.52 26.39
CA LEU A 304 1.08 15.27 26.94
C LEU A 304 2.59 15.37 27.24
N SER A 305 3.35 16.01 26.36
CA SER A 305 4.81 16.24 26.52
C SER A 305 5.17 17.15 27.71
N HIS A 306 4.33 18.14 28.03
CA HIS A 306 4.62 19.13 29.08
C HIS A 306 3.93 18.87 30.44
N ASN A 307 2.88 18.03 30.49
CA ASN A 307 2.01 17.86 31.67
C ASN A 307 2.00 16.44 32.27
N THR A 308 2.95 15.58 31.88
CA THR A 308 3.08 14.19 32.40
C THR A 308 4.55 13.85 32.66
N GLU A 309 4.86 12.83 33.45
CA GLU A 309 6.24 12.39 33.68
C GLU A 309 6.78 11.64 32.45
N VAL A 310 8.10 11.63 32.23
CA VAL A 310 8.71 10.98 31.04
C VAL A 310 8.43 9.47 31.01
N ASP A 311 8.42 8.83 32.18
CA ASP A 311 8.11 7.40 32.35
C ASP A 311 6.60 7.09 32.29
N ASP A 312 5.72 8.08 32.08
CA ASP A 312 4.28 7.85 32.03
C ASP A 312 3.87 7.10 30.75
N LYS A 313 3.32 5.90 30.93
CA LYS A 313 2.87 5.03 29.84
C LYS A 313 1.51 5.45 29.32
N VAL A 314 1.43 5.54 28.00
CA VAL A 314 0.25 5.99 27.24
C VAL A 314 -0.27 4.83 26.38
N ALA A 315 -1.56 4.52 26.53
CA ALA A 315 -2.27 3.60 25.65
C ALA A 315 -3.07 4.37 24.59
N SER A 316 -2.87 4.01 23.33
CA SER A 316 -3.62 4.48 22.17
C SER A 316 -3.89 3.30 21.24
N TRP A 317 -4.64 3.50 20.16
CA TRP A 317 -4.63 2.54 19.06
C TRP A 317 -3.27 2.57 18.31
N TRP A 318 -2.90 1.47 17.66
CA TRP A 318 -1.53 1.23 17.17
C TRP A 318 -1.09 2.22 16.07
N ASP A 319 -2.03 2.70 15.26
CA ASP A 319 -1.85 3.78 14.28
C ASP A 319 -1.02 4.95 14.84
N TYR A 320 -1.34 5.36 16.07
CA TYR A 320 -0.86 6.58 16.72
C TYR A 320 0.43 6.38 17.52
N GLY A 321 0.94 5.15 17.65
CA GLY A 321 2.08 4.83 18.52
C GLY A 321 3.36 5.59 18.15
N TYR A 322 3.71 5.64 16.85
CA TYR A 322 4.86 6.40 16.36
C TYR A 322 4.68 7.91 16.53
N GLN A 323 3.48 8.46 16.29
CA GLN A 323 3.20 9.89 16.47
C GLN A 323 3.32 10.30 17.94
N THR A 324 2.74 9.52 18.85
CA THR A 324 2.82 9.73 20.29
C THR A 324 4.27 9.68 20.77
N THR A 325 5.03 8.68 20.32
CA THR A 325 6.46 8.56 20.67
C THR A 325 7.27 9.75 20.14
N ALA A 326 7.10 10.15 18.88
CA ALA A 326 7.91 11.19 18.24
C ALA A 326 7.53 12.62 18.64
N MET A 327 6.26 12.90 18.93
CA MET A 327 5.76 14.27 19.21
C MET A 327 5.52 14.53 20.70
N ALA A 328 5.04 13.53 21.45
CA ALA A 328 4.85 13.65 22.88
C ALA A 328 6.04 13.17 23.72
N ASN A 329 6.98 12.42 23.12
CA ASN A 329 8.14 11.83 23.80
C ASN A 329 7.73 11.05 25.08
N ARG A 330 6.82 10.07 24.92
CA ARG A 330 6.33 9.20 26.00
C ARG A 330 6.29 7.74 25.58
N THR A 331 6.35 6.86 26.58
CA THR A 331 6.32 5.40 26.39
C THR A 331 4.94 4.94 25.93
N VAL A 332 4.86 4.30 24.76
CA VAL A 332 3.62 3.72 24.22
C VAL A 332 3.52 2.22 24.48
N ILE A 333 2.30 1.72 24.63
CA ILE A 333 2.04 0.27 24.81
C ILE A 333 2.06 -0.50 23.48
N VAL A 334 1.57 0.11 22.39
CA VAL A 334 1.50 -0.51 21.06
C VAL A 334 2.01 0.45 19.99
N ASP A 335 2.60 -0.12 18.93
CA ASP A 335 3.25 0.61 17.86
C ASP A 335 2.75 0.19 16.47
N ASN A 336 3.12 0.98 15.46
CA ASN A 336 2.75 0.76 14.06
C ASN A 336 3.71 -0.24 13.36
N ASN A 337 4.58 -0.93 14.11
CA ASN A 337 5.38 -2.05 13.59
C ASN A 337 4.55 -3.34 13.54
N THR A 338 3.61 -3.50 14.48
CA THR A 338 2.65 -4.62 14.57
C THR A 338 3.28 -6.01 14.74
N TRP A 339 4.48 -6.09 15.33
CA TRP A 339 5.23 -7.34 15.47
C TRP A 339 4.65 -8.32 16.52
N ASN A 340 3.94 -7.81 17.53
CA ASN A 340 3.31 -8.60 18.60
C ASN A 340 1.78 -8.45 18.57
N ASN A 341 1.13 -9.35 17.81
CA ASN A 341 -0.32 -9.39 17.65
C ASN A 341 -1.08 -9.53 18.98
N THR A 342 -0.55 -10.31 19.94
CA THR A 342 -1.18 -10.53 21.25
C THR A 342 -1.23 -9.27 22.09
N HIS A 343 -0.21 -8.40 22.00
CA HIS A 343 -0.20 -7.12 22.71
C HIS A 343 -1.24 -6.15 22.13
N ILE A 344 -1.34 -6.05 20.80
CA ILE A 344 -2.38 -5.26 20.11
C ILE A 344 -3.78 -5.80 20.43
N ALA A 345 -3.98 -7.12 20.42
CA ALA A 345 -5.24 -7.73 20.83
C ALA A 345 -5.59 -7.40 22.28
N THR A 346 -4.63 -7.33 23.20
CA THR A 346 -4.86 -6.97 24.61
C THR A 346 -5.37 -5.52 24.73
N VAL A 347 -4.79 -4.57 23.98
CA VAL A 347 -5.29 -3.18 23.93
C VAL A 347 -6.66 -3.09 23.26
N GLY A 348 -6.88 -3.81 22.14
CA GLY A 348 -8.19 -3.87 21.48
C GLY A 348 -9.28 -4.45 22.38
N THR A 349 -8.96 -5.50 23.14
CA THR A 349 -9.81 -6.10 24.17
C THR A 349 -10.09 -5.13 25.32
N ALA A 350 -9.12 -4.33 25.77
CA ALA A 350 -9.38 -3.29 26.77
C ALA A 350 -10.32 -2.19 26.24
N MET A 351 -10.08 -1.68 25.03
CA MET A 351 -10.92 -0.63 24.42
C MET A 351 -12.37 -1.09 24.15
N SER A 352 -12.57 -2.36 23.80
CA SER A 352 -13.89 -2.94 23.54
C SER A 352 -14.60 -3.54 24.76
N SER A 353 -13.87 -3.78 25.87
CA SER A 353 -14.43 -4.27 27.13
C SER A 353 -15.25 -3.21 27.89
N PRO A 354 -16.14 -3.63 28.81
CA PRO A 354 -16.72 -2.73 29.80
C PRO A 354 -15.65 -2.12 30.72
N GLU A 355 -15.82 -0.82 31.03
CA GLU A 355 -14.92 0.05 31.81
C GLU A 355 -14.15 -0.60 32.98
N LYS A 356 -14.77 -1.47 33.80
CA LYS A 356 -14.07 -2.15 34.90
C LYS A 356 -12.99 -3.13 34.41
N ALA A 357 -13.34 -4.00 33.47
CA ALA A 357 -12.40 -4.99 32.93
C ALA A 357 -11.30 -4.29 32.12
N ALA A 358 -11.66 -3.23 31.39
CA ALA A 358 -10.69 -2.38 30.70
C ALA A 358 -9.70 -1.71 31.65
N TRP A 359 -10.15 -1.19 32.79
CA TRP A 359 -9.28 -0.65 33.84
C TRP A 359 -8.40 -1.74 34.48
N GLU A 360 -8.91 -2.96 34.68
CA GLU A 360 -8.12 -4.09 35.20
C GLU A 360 -7.00 -4.50 34.24
N ILE A 361 -7.24 -4.47 32.91
CA ILE A 361 -6.21 -4.71 31.89
C ILE A 361 -5.20 -3.56 31.83
N PHE A 362 -5.65 -2.30 31.72
CA PHE A 362 -4.74 -1.16 31.62
C PHE A 362 -3.91 -0.96 32.90
N HIS A 363 -4.45 -1.29 34.07
CA HIS A 363 -3.71 -1.27 35.33
C HIS A 363 -2.64 -2.37 35.39
N SER A 364 -2.89 -3.57 34.85
CA SER A 364 -1.88 -4.64 34.79
C SER A 364 -0.76 -4.36 33.77
N LEU A 365 -1.02 -3.49 32.79
CA LEU A 365 -0.03 -2.95 31.85
C LEU A 365 0.68 -1.67 32.35
N ASP A 366 0.40 -1.22 33.59
CA ASP A 366 0.95 0.02 34.20
C ASP A 366 0.67 1.29 33.36
N VAL A 367 -0.48 1.32 32.67
CA VAL A 367 -0.91 2.48 31.88
C VAL A 367 -1.42 3.58 32.81
N LYS A 368 -0.94 4.80 32.62
CA LYS A 368 -1.41 5.99 33.35
C LYS A 368 -2.39 6.83 32.53
N TYR A 369 -2.18 6.93 31.22
CA TYR A 369 -3.00 7.74 30.31
C TYR A 369 -3.53 6.92 29.13
N VAL A 370 -4.75 7.23 28.69
CA VAL A 370 -5.40 6.66 27.50
C VAL A 370 -5.73 7.81 26.56
N LEU A 371 -5.28 7.71 25.32
CA LEU A 371 -5.58 8.63 24.21
C LEU A 371 -6.61 7.97 23.30
N VAL A 372 -7.69 8.70 23.01
CA VAL A 372 -8.68 8.33 21.98
C VAL A 372 -8.91 9.49 21.02
N VAL A 373 -9.14 9.17 19.75
CA VAL A 373 -9.47 10.12 18.68
C VAL A 373 -10.97 10.07 18.40
N PHE A 374 -11.63 11.23 18.45
CA PHE A 374 -13.08 11.36 18.30
C PHE A 374 -13.44 12.42 17.25
N GLY A 375 -13.98 12.00 16.12
CA GLY A 375 -14.25 12.89 14.98
C GLY A 375 -15.63 13.55 14.99
N GLY A 376 -16.52 13.16 15.91
CA GLY A 376 -17.96 13.42 15.82
C GLY A 376 -18.39 14.89 15.88
N LEU A 377 -17.57 15.80 16.46
CA LEU A 377 -17.88 17.23 16.50
C LEU A 377 -17.48 17.96 15.21
N VAL A 378 -16.33 17.63 14.62
CA VAL A 378 -15.82 18.26 13.39
C VAL A 378 -16.40 17.59 12.13
N GLY A 379 -16.66 16.28 12.18
CA GLY A 379 -16.98 15.45 11.01
C GLY A 379 -15.78 14.65 10.48
N TYR A 380 -14.73 14.43 11.28
CA TYR A 380 -13.53 13.70 10.85
C TYR A 380 -13.77 12.17 10.81
N PRO A 381 -13.66 11.50 9.64
CA PRO A 381 -14.10 10.11 9.50
C PRO A 381 -13.06 9.04 9.90
N SER A 382 -11.81 9.41 10.19
CA SER A 382 -10.72 8.46 10.54
C SER A 382 -10.45 8.39 12.06
N ASP A 383 -11.53 8.43 12.84
CA ASP A 383 -11.52 8.39 14.30
C ASP A 383 -11.70 6.96 14.85
N ASP A 384 -11.47 6.77 16.15
CA ASP A 384 -11.42 5.43 16.76
C ASP A 384 -12.78 4.71 16.74
N ILE A 385 -13.89 5.45 16.68
CA ILE A 385 -15.24 4.87 16.63
C ILE A 385 -15.55 4.22 15.26
N ASN A 386 -14.93 4.67 14.16
CA ASN A 386 -15.01 3.96 12.88
C ASN A 386 -14.02 2.79 12.82
N LYS A 387 -12.86 2.89 13.49
CA LYS A 387 -11.87 1.81 13.59
C LYS A 387 -12.26 0.71 14.60
N PHE A 388 -13.20 1.00 15.49
CA PHE A 388 -13.57 0.16 16.64
C PHE A 388 -13.87 -1.31 16.28
N LEU A 389 -14.52 -1.57 15.14
CA LEU A 389 -14.86 -2.93 14.72
C LEU A 389 -13.60 -3.77 14.43
N TRP A 390 -12.49 -3.16 13.99
CA TRP A 390 -11.19 -3.82 13.89
C TRP A 390 -10.59 -4.12 15.27
N MET A 391 -10.74 -3.22 16.25
CA MET A 391 -10.32 -3.48 17.63
C MET A 391 -11.04 -4.70 18.22
N VAL A 392 -12.34 -4.82 17.96
CA VAL A 392 -13.18 -5.97 18.35
C VAL A 392 -12.73 -7.26 17.63
N ARG A 393 -12.48 -7.22 16.32
CA ARG A 393 -12.00 -8.38 15.53
C ARG A 393 -10.62 -8.87 16.00
N ILE A 394 -9.68 -7.95 16.21
CA ILE A 394 -8.31 -8.26 16.60
C ILE A 394 -8.26 -8.77 18.05
N GLY A 395 -9.01 -8.15 18.97
CA GLY A 395 -9.19 -8.63 20.34
C GLY A 395 -9.85 -10.01 20.39
N GLY A 396 -11.01 -10.18 19.75
CA GLY A 396 -11.77 -11.43 19.72
C GLY A 396 -11.03 -12.61 19.07
N GLY A 397 -10.17 -12.34 18.09
CA GLY A 397 -9.33 -13.36 17.42
C GLY A 397 -8.27 -14.00 18.33
N VAL A 398 -7.87 -13.33 19.42
CA VAL A 398 -6.96 -13.87 20.45
C VAL A 398 -7.71 -14.23 21.74
N PHE A 399 -8.78 -13.50 22.06
CA PHE A 399 -9.54 -13.62 23.29
C PHE A 399 -11.05 -13.86 23.01
N PRO A 400 -11.49 -15.13 22.85
CA PRO A 400 -12.85 -15.47 22.38
C PRO A 400 -14.05 -15.07 23.28
N HIS A 401 -13.79 -14.35 24.37
CA HIS A 401 -14.85 -13.75 25.20
C HIS A 401 -15.41 -12.45 24.61
N ILE A 402 -14.73 -11.85 23.63
CA ILE A 402 -15.22 -10.72 22.84
C ILE A 402 -15.62 -11.25 21.46
N LYS A 403 -16.84 -10.92 21.02
CA LYS A 403 -17.41 -11.39 19.76
C LYS A 403 -18.00 -10.22 18.98
N GLU A 404 -17.71 -10.16 17.69
CA GLU A 404 -18.21 -9.09 16.82
C GLU A 404 -19.74 -8.92 16.81
N PRO A 405 -20.56 -10.00 16.77
CA PRO A 405 -22.02 -9.87 16.80
C PRO A 405 -22.57 -9.18 18.05
N ASP A 406 -21.88 -9.20 19.18
CA ASP A 406 -22.37 -8.59 20.42
C ASP A 406 -22.43 -7.05 20.35
N TYR A 407 -21.73 -6.44 19.36
CA TYR A 407 -21.70 -5.00 19.08
C TYR A 407 -22.57 -4.59 17.88
N LEU A 408 -23.14 -5.56 17.16
CA LEU A 408 -23.97 -5.34 15.98
C LEU A 408 -25.44 -5.62 16.30
N ARG A 409 -26.35 -4.75 15.88
CA ARG A 409 -27.79 -5.01 15.96
C ARG A 409 -28.31 -5.39 14.58
N ASP A 410 -28.85 -6.60 14.46
CA ASP A 410 -29.42 -7.11 13.22
C ASP A 410 -28.41 -7.02 12.04
N GLY A 411 -27.13 -7.24 12.35
CA GLY A 411 -25.98 -7.10 11.43
C GLY A 411 -25.46 -5.67 11.23
N GLN A 412 -26.15 -4.65 11.74
CA GLN A 412 -25.79 -3.23 11.58
C GLN A 412 -24.97 -2.70 12.76
N TYR A 413 -23.91 -1.96 12.46
CA TYR A 413 -23.16 -1.18 13.45
C TYR A 413 -23.90 0.12 13.75
N ARG A 414 -24.22 0.39 15.02
CA ARG A 414 -25.04 1.54 15.45
C ARG A 414 -24.53 2.15 16.76
N ILE A 415 -24.81 3.43 16.92
CA ILE A 415 -24.38 4.31 18.04
C ILE A 415 -25.59 5.05 18.66
N ASP A 416 -26.74 4.98 17.98
CA ASP A 416 -28.04 5.52 18.35
C ASP A 416 -28.68 4.81 19.56
N SER A 417 -29.89 5.19 19.92
CA SER A 417 -30.67 4.55 21.00
C SER A 417 -31.09 3.11 20.72
N GLN A 418 -30.85 2.62 19.50
CA GLN A 418 -31.09 1.23 19.10
C GLN A 418 -29.82 0.37 19.17
N ALA A 419 -28.63 0.95 19.32
CA ALA A 419 -27.36 0.23 19.48
C ALA A 419 -27.37 -0.82 20.60
N THR A 420 -26.50 -1.84 20.50
CA THR A 420 -26.51 -2.93 21.48
C THR A 420 -26.13 -2.44 22.89
N PRO A 421 -26.66 -3.06 23.96
CA PRO A 421 -26.23 -2.74 25.32
C PRO A 421 -24.73 -2.95 25.55
N THR A 422 -24.07 -3.82 24.78
CA THR A 422 -22.61 -4.02 24.79
C THR A 422 -21.90 -2.78 24.25
N MET A 423 -22.32 -2.27 23.08
CA MET A 423 -21.75 -1.08 22.46
C MET A 423 -21.94 0.17 23.34
N LEU A 424 -23.15 0.37 23.89
CA LEU A 424 -23.46 1.49 24.78
C LEU A 424 -22.81 1.40 26.19
N ASN A 425 -22.02 0.36 26.46
CA ASN A 425 -21.30 0.18 27.74
C ASN A 425 -19.80 -0.14 27.60
N CYS A 426 -19.26 -0.32 26.39
CA CYS A 426 -17.83 -0.51 26.16
C CYS A 426 -17.03 0.74 26.56
N LEU A 427 -15.72 0.59 26.77
CA LEU A 427 -14.87 1.71 27.14
C LEU A 427 -14.78 2.75 26.02
N MET A 428 -14.56 2.34 24.76
CA MET A 428 -14.38 3.29 23.65
C MET A 428 -15.59 4.24 23.48
N TYR A 429 -16.82 3.72 23.45
CA TYR A 429 -18.03 4.56 23.42
C TYR A 429 -18.06 5.56 24.58
N LYS A 430 -17.71 5.11 25.79
CA LYS A 430 -17.69 5.96 26.98
C LYS A 430 -16.61 7.05 26.91
N LEU A 431 -15.42 6.78 26.37
CA LEU A 431 -14.35 7.77 26.28
C LEU A 431 -14.61 8.79 25.15
N CYS A 432 -15.09 8.35 23.99
CA CYS A 432 -15.37 9.28 22.89
C CYS A 432 -16.58 10.20 23.20
N TYR A 433 -17.68 9.65 23.71
CA TYR A 433 -18.92 10.41 23.93
C TYR A 433 -19.08 11.00 25.35
N TYR A 434 -18.06 10.94 26.22
CA TYR A 434 -18.14 11.55 27.55
C TYR A 434 -18.49 13.03 27.44
N ARG A 435 -19.57 13.46 28.10
CA ARG A 435 -20.04 14.86 28.11
C ARG A 435 -20.39 15.46 26.73
N PHE A 436 -20.48 14.67 25.66
CA PHE A 436 -20.74 15.17 24.29
C PHE A 436 -22.11 15.85 24.12
N VAL A 437 -23.06 15.58 25.02
CA VAL A 437 -24.35 16.29 25.06
C VAL A 437 -24.22 17.75 25.54
N GLU A 438 -23.11 18.09 26.21
CA GLU A 438 -22.86 19.45 26.73
C GLU A 438 -22.43 20.45 25.63
N THR A 439 -22.14 20.01 24.40
CA THR A 439 -21.78 20.91 23.28
C THR A 439 -23.03 21.46 22.57
N ASP A 440 -23.86 20.56 22.04
CA ASP A 440 -24.97 20.90 21.12
C ASP A 440 -26.35 20.62 21.77
N GLY A 441 -26.39 20.24 23.06
CA GLY A 441 -27.60 19.92 23.84
C GLY A 441 -28.28 18.60 23.47
N GLN A 442 -28.14 18.15 22.23
CA GLN A 442 -28.69 16.89 21.71
C GLN A 442 -27.66 15.75 21.73
N GLY A 443 -26.37 16.07 21.46
CA GLY A 443 -25.31 15.08 21.27
C GLY A 443 -25.41 14.38 19.92
N PHE A 444 -25.29 15.15 18.83
CA PHE A 444 -25.42 14.66 17.46
C PHE A 444 -24.04 14.44 16.83
N ASP A 445 -23.74 13.20 16.43
CA ASP A 445 -22.46 12.86 15.77
C ASP A 445 -22.53 13.21 14.28
N ARG A 446 -21.67 14.12 13.81
CA ARG A 446 -21.65 14.60 12.42
C ARG A 446 -21.06 13.60 11.42
N VAL A 447 -20.23 12.66 11.88
CA VAL A 447 -19.66 11.57 11.06
C VAL A 447 -20.73 10.52 10.76
N ARG A 448 -21.47 10.08 11.79
CA ARG A 448 -22.53 9.04 11.65
C ARG A 448 -23.93 9.60 11.42
N LYS A 449 -24.08 10.93 11.44
CA LYS A 449 -25.34 11.66 11.21
C LYS A 449 -26.49 11.15 12.09
N THR A 450 -26.18 10.84 13.35
CA THR A 450 -27.08 10.21 14.33
C THR A 450 -26.94 10.84 15.71
N GLU A 451 -28.06 10.88 16.45
CA GLU A 451 -28.07 11.26 17.86
C GLU A 451 -27.58 10.09 18.74
N ILE A 452 -26.73 10.36 19.74
CA ILE A 452 -26.15 9.30 20.56
C ILE A 452 -27.19 8.62 21.46
N GLY A 453 -27.16 7.28 21.52
CA GLY A 453 -28.13 6.50 22.30
C GLY A 453 -28.07 6.70 23.82
N LYS A 454 -26.88 6.97 24.37
CA LYS A 454 -26.66 7.05 25.81
C LYS A 454 -26.07 8.40 26.22
N LYS A 455 -26.96 9.39 26.27
CA LYS A 455 -26.68 10.81 26.53
C LYS A 455 -25.93 11.10 27.84
N HIS A 456 -26.26 10.43 28.94
CA HIS A 456 -25.69 10.74 30.25
C HIS A 456 -25.11 9.51 30.96
N PHE A 457 -23.83 9.59 31.31
CA PHE A 457 -23.11 8.60 32.12
C PHE A 457 -21.91 9.27 32.82
N LYS A 458 -21.30 8.57 33.79
CA LYS A 458 -20.13 9.06 34.53
C LYS A 458 -19.01 8.03 34.50
N LEU A 459 -17.77 8.48 34.31
CA LEU A 459 -16.57 7.64 34.38
C LEU A 459 -16.18 7.42 35.85
N THR A 460 -16.04 6.15 36.24
CA THR A 460 -15.80 5.71 37.62
C THR A 460 -14.37 5.22 37.86
N HIS A 461 -13.70 4.76 36.80
CA HIS A 461 -12.31 4.28 36.80
C HIS A 461 -11.34 5.17 36.00
N PHE A 462 -11.86 6.13 35.23
CA PHE A 462 -11.10 7.08 34.42
C PHE A 462 -11.52 8.51 34.75
N GLU A 463 -10.67 9.49 34.49
CA GLU A 463 -10.96 10.93 34.50
C GLU A 463 -10.50 11.59 33.21
N GLU A 464 -11.31 12.50 32.68
CA GLU A 464 -10.92 13.42 31.61
C GLU A 464 -9.86 14.38 32.18
N VAL A 465 -8.69 14.47 31.54
CA VAL A 465 -7.62 15.40 31.93
C VAL A 465 -7.35 16.47 30.88
N PHE A 466 -7.60 16.16 29.60
CA PHE A 466 -7.48 17.10 28.50
C PHE A 466 -8.37 16.66 27.32
N THR A 467 -8.99 17.62 26.64
CA THR A 467 -9.73 17.45 25.39
C THR A 467 -9.39 18.67 24.53
N THR A 468 -9.01 18.45 23.27
CA THR A 468 -8.54 19.51 22.36
C THR A 468 -9.64 20.50 21.99
N HIS A 469 -9.25 21.65 21.43
CA HIS A 469 -10.20 22.74 21.10
C HIS A 469 -11.41 22.27 20.28
N HIS A 470 -11.22 21.38 19.29
CA HIS A 470 -12.28 20.84 18.44
C HIS A 470 -12.71 19.42 18.83
N TRP A 471 -12.33 18.97 20.04
CA TRP A 471 -12.62 17.66 20.63
C TRP A 471 -12.08 16.45 19.84
N MET A 472 -11.20 16.68 18.86
CA MET A 472 -10.62 15.63 18.01
C MET A 472 -9.78 14.61 18.79
N VAL A 473 -9.04 15.03 19.82
CA VAL A 473 -8.25 14.13 20.66
C VAL A 473 -8.63 14.33 22.12
N ARG A 474 -8.83 13.22 22.83
CA ARG A 474 -9.24 13.21 24.25
C ARG A 474 -8.29 12.34 25.06
N LEU A 475 -7.78 12.91 26.14
CA LEU A 475 -6.84 12.27 27.06
C LEU A 475 -7.52 11.98 28.39
N TYR A 476 -7.44 10.71 28.80
CA TYR A 476 -8.02 10.20 30.03
C TYR A 476 -6.94 9.63 30.93
N LYS A 477 -6.96 9.96 32.21
CA LYS A 477 -6.07 9.37 33.22
C LYS A 477 -6.75 8.21 33.93
N LEU A 478 -6.00 7.15 34.23
CA LEU A 478 -6.50 6.06 35.08
C LEU A 478 -6.54 6.51 36.53
N LYS A 479 -7.67 6.27 37.19
CA LYS A 479 -7.81 6.48 38.63
C LYS A 479 -7.08 5.38 39.40
N PRO A 480 -6.40 5.69 40.51
CA PRO A 480 -5.78 4.68 41.36
C PRO A 480 -6.84 3.73 41.95
N PRO A 481 -6.43 2.51 42.39
CA PRO A 481 -7.31 1.61 43.11
C PRO A 481 -7.92 2.30 44.34
N LYS A 482 -9.19 2.02 44.63
CA LYS A 482 -9.93 2.68 45.73
C LYS A 482 -9.36 2.25 47.08
N ASN A 483 -8.70 3.19 47.80
CA ASN A 483 -8.07 3.01 49.12
C ASN A 483 -8.93 2.34 50.21
N ARG A 484 -10.24 2.16 50.00
CA ARG A 484 -11.11 1.36 50.87
C ARG A 484 -12.18 0.65 50.04
N ILE A 485 -12.20 -0.69 50.09
CA ILE A 485 -13.30 -1.49 49.57
C ILE A 485 -14.54 -1.23 50.45
N ARG A 486 -15.49 -0.44 49.93
CA ARG A 486 -16.74 -0.12 50.63
C ARG A 486 -17.67 -1.33 50.57
N GLY A 487 -17.53 -2.24 51.54
CA GLY A 487 -18.29 -3.48 51.62
C GLY A 487 -19.80 -3.24 51.47
N LYS A 488 -20.46 -4.02 50.60
CA LYS A 488 -21.90 -3.93 50.37
C LYS A 488 -22.67 -4.59 51.52
N THR A 489 -22.75 -3.92 52.67
CA THR A 489 -23.73 -4.27 53.70
C THR A 489 -25.13 -4.16 53.11
N LYS A 490 -25.72 -5.31 52.74
CA LYS A 490 -27.18 -5.41 52.54
C LYS A 490 -27.83 -4.88 53.81
N LYS A 491 -28.53 -3.74 53.74
CA LYS A 491 -29.47 -3.35 54.79
C LYS A 491 -30.58 -4.40 54.79
N SER A 492 -30.47 -5.40 55.67
CA SER A 492 -31.61 -6.26 55.97
C SER A 492 -32.73 -5.37 56.48
N LYS A 493 -33.93 -5.48 55.88
CA LYS A 493 -35.13 -4.83 56.42
C LYS A 493 -35.58 -5.67 57.61
N THR A 494 -35.01 -5.41 58.79
CA THR A 494 -35.54 -5.95 60.05
C THR A 494 -36.94 -5.37 60.25
N VAL A 495 -37.97 -6.16 59.88
CA VAL A 495 -39.37 -5.82 60.14
C VAL A 495 -39.58 -5.92 61.65
N CYS A 496 -39.64 -4.78 62.31
CA CYS A 496 -39.85 -4.71 63.75
C CYS A 496 -41.34 -4.98 64.04
N VAL A 497 -41.68 -6.25 64.31
CA VAL A 497 -43.04 -6.64 64.74
C VAL A 497 -43.22 -6.23 66.20
N ILE A 498 -43.77 -5.03 66.41
CA ILE A 498 -44.06 -4.50 67.74
C ILE A 498 -45.34 -5.16 68.26
N ASN A 499 -45.20 -6.30 68.93
CA ASN A 499 -46.29 -6.88 69.73
C ASN A 499 -46.53 -6.00 70.97
N LYS A 500 -47.52 -5.11 70.90
CA LYS A 500 -48.03 -4.38 72.06
C LYS A 500 -48.83 -5.32 72.97
N ALA A 501 -48.16 -5.93 73.95
CA ALA A 501 -48.82 -6.43 75.16
C ALA A 501 -48.98 -5.27 76.15
N SER A 502 -50.19 -5.08 76.69
CA SER A 502 -50.50 -4.01 77.64
C SER A 502 -50.16 -4.40 79.08
N SER A 503 -49.33 -3.61 79.76
CA SER A 503 -49.22 -3.64 81.22
C SER A 503 -49.19 -2.22 81.79
N THR A 504 -50.02 -2.03 82.81
CA THR A 504 -50.41 -0.79 83.47
C THR A 504 -49.24 -0.02 84.07
N THR A 505 -49.25 1.31 83.90
CA THR A 505 -48.43 2.23 84.69
C THR A 505 -48.84 2.21 86.17
N SER A 506 -47.86 2.20 87.07
CA SER A 506 -48.03 2.59 88.48
C SER A 506 -46.85 3.46 88.91
N SER A 507 -47.07 4.37 89.86
CA SER A 507 -46.14 5.47 90.15
C SER A 507 -45.50 5.41 91.54
N LYS A 508 -44.17 5.55 91.56
CA LYS A 508 -43.23 5.92 92.64
C LYS A 508 -41.82 5.80 92.03
N GLY A 509 -40.79 6.55 92.41
CA GLY A 509 -40.69 7.61 93.42
C GLY A 509 -39.29 7.58 94.04
N SER A 510 -38.56 8.72 94.03
CA SER A 510 -37.10 8.82 94.30
C SER A 510 -36.19 8.12 93.26
N GLY A 511 -34.90 8.44 93.12
CA GLY A 511 -34.17 9.61 93.65
C GLY A 511 -32.63 9.48 93.62
N LYS A 512 -31.95 10.61 93.32
CA LYS A 512 -30.49 10.88 93.44
C LYS A 512 -29.49 10.18 92.48
N ARG A 513 -28.81 11.06 91.72
CA ARG A 513 -27.36 11.14 91.42
C ARG A 513 -26.68 10.06 90.54
N ASN A 514 -26.08 10.57 89.45
CA ASN A 514 -24.84 10.03 88.87
C ASN A 514 -23.70 10.03 89.92
N PRO A 515 -22.83 9.02 89.88
CA PRO A 515 -21.41 9.17 90.12
C PRO A 515 -20.61 9.06 88.79
N TRP A 516 -19.47 9.76 88.70
CA TRP A 516 -18.49 9.72 87.61
C TRP A 516 -18.88 10.39 86.27
N GLN A 517 -18.54 11.68 86.19
CA GLN A 517 -18.34 12.54 85.00
C GLN A 517 -19.49 12.59 83.98
#